data_AF-A0A959XWW2-F1
#
_entry.id   AF-A0A959XWW2-F1
#
_cell.length_a   1.000
_cell.length_b   1.000
_cell.length_c   1.000
_cell.angle_alpha   90.00
_cell.angle_beta   90.00
_cell.angle_gamma   90.00
#
_symmetry.space_group_name_H-M   'P 1'
#
loop_
_entity.id
_entity.type
_entity.pdbx_description
1 polymer ?
#
loop_
_entity_poly.entity_id
_entity_poly.type
_entity_poly.pdbx_seq_one_letter_code
_entity_poly.pdbx_strand_id
1 'polypeptide(L)' 'NYHQWEICAPACTLGEQLGVPAFRFLKDSLTRVYGADWYAELEVIYGEWCKQKEAAGKKVVK' A
#
# COMPACT_ATOMS: atom_id res chain seq x y z
N ASN A 1 -6.88 13.31 -7.15
CA ASN A 1 -6.89 14.72 -6.72
C ASN A 1 -6.10 14.80 -5.42
N TYR A 2 -4.81 15.11 -5.48
CA TYR A 2 -3.91 15.20 -4.33
C TYR A 2 -3.19 16.56 -4.42
N HIS A 3 -3.29 17.37 -3.38
CA HIS A 3 -2.60 18.66 -3.33
C HIS A 3 -1.15 18.42 -2.90
N GLN A 4 -0.19 18.76 -3.76
CA GLN A 4 1.24 18.69 -3.46
C GLN A 4 1.68 19.99 -2.79
N TRP A 5 1.93 19.93 -1.48
CA TRP A 5 2.48 21.03 -0.69
C TRP A 5 3.93 20.68 -0.31
N GLU A 6 4.81 21.66 -0.15
CA GLU A 6 6.23 21.39 0.16
C GLU A 6 6.42 20.54 1.44
N ILE A 7 5.49 20.64 2.39
CA ILE A 7 5.49 19.84 3.62
C ILE A 7 5.27 18.33 3.38
N CYS A 8 4.83 17.92 2.18
CA CYS A 8 4.62 16.50 1.85
C CYS A 8 5.92 15.80 1.43
N ALA A 9 6.97 16.54 1.06
CA ALA A 9 8.27 16.00 0.67
C ALA A 9 8.88 15.04 1.72
N PRO A 10 8.96 15.39 3.02
CA PRO A 10 9.47 14.46 4.04
C PRO A 10 8.61 13.22 4.20
N ALA A 11 7.28 13.32 4.03
CA ALA A 11 6.38 12.17 4.09
C ALA A 11 6.60 11.21 2.91
N CYS A 12 6.88 11.74 1.71
CA CYS A 12 7.23 10.92 0.54
C CYS A 12 8.55 10.17 0.77
N THR A 13 9.59 10.85 1.24
CA THR A 13 10.89 10.23 1.53
C THR A 13 10.75 9.11 2.57
N LEU A 14 9.98 9.34 3.63
CA LEU A 14 9.71 8.32 4.64
C LEU A 14 8.94 7.12 4.06
N GLY A 15 7.94 7.38 3.22
CA GLY A 15 7.18 6.33 2.54
C GLY A 15 8.05 5.46 1.64
N GLU A 16 8.97 6.06 0.89
CA GLU A 16 9.95 5.34 0.06
C GLU A 16 10.90 4.49 0.89
N GLN A 17 11.37 5.00 2.04
CA GLN A 17 12.26 4.28 2.94
C GLN A 17 11.58 3.09 3.62
N LEU A 18 10.35 3.28 4.09
CA LEU A 18 9.59 2.22 4.77
C LEU A 18 9.20 1.11 3.80
N GLY A 19 8.95 1.45 2.53
CA GLY A 19 8.63 0.46 1.51
C GLY A 19 7.30 -0.27 1.74
N VAL A 20 6.47 0.22 2.65
CA VAL A 20 5.20 -0.42 2.98
C VAL A 20 4.12 -0.04 1.96
N PRO A 21 3.29 -0.99 1.51
CA PRO A 21 2.13 -0.68 0.69
C PRO A 21 1.17 0.28 1.39
N ALA A 22 0.65 1.27 0.66
CA ALA A 22 -0.23 2.31 1.23
C ALA A 22 -1.48 1.74 1.92
N PHE A 23 -2.04 0.64 1.41
CA PHE A 23 -3.22 0.02 2.02
C PHE A 23 -2.93 -0.61 3.40
N ARG A 24 -1.68 -1.03 3.67
CA ARG A 24 -1.27 -1.51 5.00
C ARG A 24 -1.12 -0.37 6.00
N PHE A 25 -0.60 0.77 5.55
CA PHE A 25 -0.59 1.99 6.36
C PHE A 25 -2.01 2.44 6.73
N LEU A 26 -2.97 2.26 5.82
CA LEU A 26 -4.37 2.62 6.01
C LEU A 26 -5.24 1.49 6.60
N LYS A 27 -4.64 0.45 7.20
CA LYS A 27 -5.36 -0.73 7.69
C LYS A 27 -6.57 -0.39 8.56
N ASP A 28 -6.38 0.42 9.59
CA ASP A 28 -7.46 0.75 10.54
C ASP A 28 -8.57 1.56 9.87
N SER A 29 -8.18 2.53 9.03
CA SER A 29 -9.13 3.37 8.28
C SER A 29 -9.96 2.55 7.28
N LEU A 30 -9.32 1.62 6.57
CA LEU A 30 -9.98 0.75 5.60
C LEU A 30 -10.87 -0.28 6.29
N THR A 31 -10.38 -0.89 7.37
CA THR A 31 -11.16 -1.86 8.16
C THR A 31 -12.40 -1.21 8.76
N ARG A 32 -12.31 0.05 9.20
CA ARG A 32 -13.47 0.80 9.74
C ARG A 32 -14.56 1.07 8.71
N VAL A 33 -14.19 1.31 7.44
CA VAL A 33 -15.14 1.68 6.38
C VAL A 33 -15.68 0.46 5.65
N TYR A 34 -14.82 -0.52 5.36
CA TYR A 34 -15.15 -1.66 4.51
C TYR A 34 -15.29 -2.99 5.27
N GLY A 35 -14.90 -3.03 6.54
CA GLY A 35 -14.92 -4.23 7.36
C GLY A 35 -13.63 -5.06 7.29
N ALA A 36 -13.51 -6.01 8.22
CA ALA A 36 -12.33 -6.87 8.34
C ALA A 36 -12.24 -7.89 7.19
N ASP A 37 -13.38 -8.44 6.76
CA ASP A 37 -13.42 -9.45 5.69
C ASP A 37 -12.91 -8.87 4.37
N TRP A 38 -13.35 -7.65 4.04
CA TRP A 38 -12.87 -6.92 2.86
C TRP A 38 -11.35 -6.67 2.92
N TYR A 39 -10.83 -6.29 4.08
CA TYR A 39 -9.39 -6.07 4.25
C TYR A 39 -8.59 -7.38 4.09
N ALA A 40 -9.15 -8.50 4.57
CA ALA A 40 -8.53 -9.81 4.41
C ALA A 40 -8.48 -10.23 2.92
N GLU A 41 -9.55 -10.02 2.16
CA GLU A 41 -9.57 -10.24 0.71
C GLU A 41 -8.51 -9.39 0.00
N LEU A 42 -8.36 -8.12 0.40
CA LEU A 42 -7.36 -7.22 -0.18
C LEU A 42 -5.92 -7.74 0.02
N GLU A 43 -5.59 -8.27 1.20
CA GLU A 43 -4.27 -8.87 1.45
C GLU A 43 -4.03 -10.13 0.58
N VAL A 44 -5.06 -10.94 0.33
CA VAL A 44 -4.95 -12.10 -0.58
C VAL A 44 -4.66 -11.64 -2.00
N ILE A 45 -5.43 -10.68 -2.52
CA ILE A 45 -5.24 -10.10 -3.86
C ILE A 45 -3.85 -9.48 -3.98
N TYR A 46 -3.40 -8.78 -2.94
CA TYR A 46 -2.06 -8.20 -2.92
C TYR A 46 -0.97 -9.28 -3.02
N GLY A 47 -1.12 -10.40 -2.30
CA GLY A 47 -0.20 -11.54 -2.40
C GLY A 47 -0.12 -12.13 -3.80
N GLU A 48 -1.25 -12.26 -4.50
CA GLU A 48 -1.28 -12.73 -5.89
C GLU A 48 -0.66 -11.70 -6.85
N TRP A 49 -0.98 -10.42 -6.66
CA TRP A 49 -0.39 -9.33 -7.44
C TRP A 49 1.13 -9.28 -7.29
N CYS A 50 1.66 -9.54 -6.09
CA CYS A 50 3.10 -9.65 -5.86
C CYS A 50 3.72 -10.76 -6.72
N LYS A 51 3.12 -11.96 -6.72
CA LYS A 51 3.60 -13.09 -7.56
C LYS A 51 3.61 -12.73 -9.04
N GLN A 52 2.57 -12.05 -9.53
CA GLN A 52 2.49 -11.61 -10.93
C GLN A 52 3.59 -10.60 -11.27
N LYS A 53 3.90 -9.68 -10.35
CA LYS A 53 4.93 -8.67 -10.55
C LYS A 53 6.35 -9.22 -10.44
N GLU A 54 6.57 -10.22 -9.58
CA GLU A 54 7.82 -10.99 -9.52
C GLU A 54 8.07 -11.73 -10.84
N ALA A 55 7.05 -12.39 -11.41
CA ALA A 55 7.12 -13.02 -12.73
C ALA A 55 7.38 -12.02 -13.87
N ALA A 56 6.92 -10.78 -13.72
CA ALA A 56 7.14 -9.69 -14.68
C ALA A 56 8.42 -8.87 -14.43
N GLY A 57 9.28 -9.28 -13.48
CA GLY A 57 10.57 -8.62 -13.20
C GLY A 57 10.48 -7.20 -12.61
N LYS A 58 9.33 -6.78 -12.08
CA LYS A 58 9.17 -5.46 -11.41
C LYS A 58 9.42 -5.59 -9.92
N LYS A 59 10.20 -4.65 -9.37
CA LYS A 59 10.49 -4.56 -7.92
C LYS A 59 9.18 -4.31 -7.16
N VAL A 60 8.70 -5.32 -6.45
CA VAL A 60 7.61 -5.19 -5.47
C VAL A 60 8.24 -4.93 -4.12
N VAL A 61 7.78 -3.88 -3.46
CA VAL A 61 8.23 -3.58 -2.10
C VAL A 61 7.40 -4.43 -1.14
N LYS A 62 8.08 -5.27 -0.35
CA LYS A 62 7.49 -6.34 0.48
C LYS A 62 6.98 -5.82 1.81
#